data_AF-A0A1W1D7Z8-F1
#
_entry.id   AF-A0A1W1D7Z8-F1
#
_cell.length_a   1.000
_cell.length_b   1.000
_cell.length_c   1.000
_cell.angle_alpha   90.00
_cell.angle_beta   90.00
_cell.angle_gamma   90.00
#
_symmetry.space_group_name_H-M   'P 1'
#
loop_
_entity.id
_entity.type
_entity.pdbx_description
1 polymer ?
#
loop_
_entity_poly.entity_id
_entity_poly.type
_entity_poly.pdbx_seq_one_letter_code
_entity_poly.pdbx_strand_id
1 'polypeptide(L)'
;MGAVLLSYVVFGFKVFPGLLVGYLLAELFIEGGSANIAQHEVVSRTINTFVPLIVILFMQKLNVGEFIKNQRLNYRHFVPLIVIASLTTTLTKVALLYAPEQFSAGKVYFQSYVQGDIVGAITFIVIVFFIAKPTLIQNKLI
;
A
#
# COMPACT_ATOMS: atom_id res chain seq x y z
N MET A 1 -0.74 -4.05 0.48
CA MET A 1 -0.47 -2.74 1.13
C MET A 1 0.93 -2.61 1.77
N GLY A 2 1.33 -3.50 2.70
CA GLY A 2 2.58 -3.32 3.48
C GLY A 2 3.87 -3.15 2.68
N ALA A 3 4.06 -3.97 1.64
CA ALA A 3 5.22 -3.88 0.75
C ALA A 3 5.32 -2.52 0.03
N VAL A 4 4.18 -1.98 -0.43
CA VAL A 4 4.10 -0.68 -1.11
C VAL A 4 4.51 0.44 -0.16
N LEU A 5 3.88 0.49 1.02
CA LEU A 5 4.17 1.51 2.03
C LEU A 5 5.64 1.47 2.47
N LEU A 6 6.16 0.27 2.76
CA LEU A 6 7.54 0.12 3.17
C LEU A 6 8.51 0.53 2.06
N SER A 7 8.22 0.18 0.80
CA SER A 7 9.04 0.55 -0.34
C SER A 7 9.12 2.07 -0.50
N TYR A 8 8.00 2.78 -0.38
CA TYR A 8 8.01 4.24 -0.43
C TYR A 8 8.72 4.88 0.76
N VAL A 9 8.54 4.35 1.96
CA VAL A 9 9.18 4.91 3.16
C VAL A 9 10.70 4.71 3.12
N VAL A 10 11.18 3.56 2.65
CA VAL A 10 12.63 3.25 2.60
C VAL A 10 13.31 3.88 1.40
N PHE A 11 12.70 3.80 0.22
CA PHE A 11 13.36 4.17 -1.05
C PHE A 11 12.82 5.47 -1.66
N GLY A 12 11.80 6.09 -1.06
CA GLY A 12 11.19 7.32 -1.54
C GLY A 12 10.34 7.15 -2.81
N PHE A 13 9.95 8.27 -3.42
CA PHE A 13 9.01 8.30 -4.55
C PHE A 13 9.52 7.62 -5.83
N LYS A 14 10.84 7.49 -5.99
CA LYS A 14 11.49 6.93 -7.18
C LYS A 14 11.13 5.46 -7.47
N VAL A 15 10.62 4.73 -6.46
CA VAL A 15 10.20 3.32 -6.67
C VAL A 15 8.80 3.19 -7.26
N PHE A 16 8.05 4.29 -7.42
CA PHE A 16 6.69 4.28 -7.96
C PHE A 16 6.59 3.52 -9.30
N PRO A 17 7.42 3.80 -10.34
CA PRO A 17 7.30 3.09 -11.61
C PRO A 17 7.50 1.57 -11.46
N GLY A 18 8.46 1.16 -10.63
CA GLY A 18 8.73 -0.25 -10.37
C GLY A 18 7.59 -0.95 -9.63
N LEU A 19 6.98 -0.28 -8.65
CA LEU A 19 5.81 -0.80 -7.94
C LEU A 19 4.62 -0.94 -8.87
N LEU A 20 4.34 0.06 -9.70
CA LEU A 20 3.24 0.02 -10.66
C LEU A 20 3.41 -1.11 -11.67
N VAL A 21 4.58 -1.21 -12.30
CA VAL A 21 4.89 -2.29 -13.25
C VAL A 21 4.80 -3.65 -12.56
N GLY A 22 5.35 -3.80 -11.35
CA GLY A 22 5.26 -5.04 -10.58
C GLY A 22 3.82 -5.47 -10.32
N TYR A 23 2.94 -4.54 -9.94
CA TYR A 23 1.52 -4.83 -9.73
C TYR A 23 0.79 -5.19 -11.02
N LEU A 24 1.10 -4.53 -12.14
CA LEU A 24 0.50 -4.83 -13.45
C LEU A 24 0.99 -6.17 -14.00
N LEU A 25 2.27 -6.51 -13.80
CA LEU A 25 2.78 -7.82 -14.15
C LEU A 25 2.19 -8.93 -13.26
N ALA A 26 2.03 -8.68 -11.96
CA ALA A 26 1.38 -9.63 -11.07
C ALA A 26 -0.06 -9.94 -11.54
N GLU A 27 -0.82 -8.92 -11.94
CA GLU A 27 -2.14 -9.09 -12.55
C GLU A 27 -2.08 -10.00 -13.79
N LEU A 28 -1.18 -9.67 -14.72
CA LEU A 28 -0.97 -10.42 -15.96
C LEU A 28 -0.64 -11.90 -15.73
N PHE A 29 0.26 -12.20 -14.80
CA PHE A 29 0.79 -13.55 -14.61
C PHE A 29 -0.01 -14.41 -13.63
N ILE A 30 -0.68 -13.80 -12.64
CA ILE A 30 -1.35 -14.53 -11.55
C ILE A 30 -2.86 -14.65 -11.79
N GLU A 31 -3.50 -13.62 -12.35
CA GLU A 31 -4.97 -13.53 -12.37
C GLU A 31 -5.62 -13.86 -13.74
N GLY A 32 -4.83 -14.22 -14.77
CA GLY A 32 -5.39 -14.93 -15.94
C GLY A 32 -4.87 -14.58 -17.34
N GLY A 33 -3.69 -13.96 -17.46
CA GLY A 33 -3.08 -13.69 -18.77
C GLY A 33 -3.68 -12.48 -19.51
N SER A 34 -3.00 -12.05 -20.58
CA SER A 34 -3.30 -10.80 -21.31
C SER A 34 -4.71 -10.71 -21.92
N ALA A 35 -5.45 -11.82 -21.99
CA ALA A 35 -6.81 -11.86 -22.52
C ALA A 35 -7.87 -11.36 -21.53
N ASN A 36 -7.55 -11.29 -20.23
CA ASN A 36 -8.48 -10.95 -19.14
C ASN A 36 -8.09 -9.68 -18.36
N ILE A 37 -7.22 -8.83 -18.91
CA ILE A 37 -6.91 -7.54 -18.29
C ILE A 37 -8.16 -6.65 -18.43
N ALA A 38 -9.04 -6.73 -17.44
CA ALA A 38 -10.16 -5.84 -17.39
C ALA A 38 -9.68 -4.44 -17.01
N GLN A 39 -10.25 -3.41 -17.64
CA GLN A 39 -9.88 -2.02 -17.37
C GLN A 39 -10.01 -1.66 -15.87
N HIS A 40 -10.95 -2.28 -15.16
CA HIS A 40 -11.13 -2.09 -13.72
C HIS A 40 -9.94 -2.60 -12.90
N GLU A 41 -9.26 -3.67 -13.33
CA GLU A 41 -8.09 -4.20 -12.61
C GLU A 41 -6.88 -3.29 -12.79
N VAL A 42 -6.61 -2.81 -14.00
CA VAL A 42 -5.53 -1.83 -14.23
C VAL A 42 -5.72 -0.58 -13.36
N VAL A 43 -6.95 -0.08 -13.28
CA VAL A 43 -7.29 1.05 -12.42
C VAL A 43 -7.12 0.69 -10.94
N SER A 44 -7.62 -0.48 -10.49
CA SER A 44 -7.45 -0.99 -9.12
C SER A 44 -5.98 -1.08 -8.70
N ARG A 45 -5.12 -1.63 -9.56
CA ARG A 45 -3.67 -1.78 -9.35
C ARG A 45 -2.95 -0.44 -9.34
N THR A 46 -3.38 0.50 -10.17
CA THR A 46 -2.89 1.88 -10.16
C THR A 46 -3.27 2.57 -8.84
N ILE A 47 -4.51 2.42 -8.38
CA ILE A 47 -4.96 2.96 -7.09
C ILE A 47 -4.13 2.38 -5.93
N ASN A 48 -3.86 1.07 -5.94
CA ASN A 48 -3.04 0.38 -4.92
C ASN A 48 -1.62 0.93 -4.77
N THR A 49 -1.05 1.51 -5.83
CA THR A 49 0.32 2.04 -5.80
C THR A 49 0.35 3.55 -5.66
N PHE A 50 -0.61 4.26 -6.26
CA PHE A 50 -0.66 5.72 -6.27
C PHE A 50 -1.25 6.32 -4.98
N VAL A 51 -2.37 5.78 -4.47
CA VAL A 51 -3.02 6.37 -3.28
C VAL A 51 -2.12 6.33 -2.04
N PRO A 52 -1.41 5.24 -1.73
CA PRO A 52 -0.46 5.22 -0.61
C PRO A 52 0.63 6.29 -0.73
N LEU A 53 1.07 6.60 -1.96
CA LEU A 53 2.05 7.66 -2.23
C LEU A 53 1.52 9.04 -1.81
N ILE A 54 0.30 9.35 -2.24
CA ILE A 54 -0.37 10.61 -1.92
C ILE A 54 -0.59 10.74 -0.41
N VAL A 55 -0.98 9.64 0.26
CA VAL A 55 -1.14 9.62 1.72
C VAL A 55 0.18 9.93 2.43
N ILE A 56 1.29 9.32 2.01
CA ILE A 56 2.62 9.61 2.57
C ILE A 56 2.97 11.09 2.39
N LEU A 57 2.80 11.63 1.18
CA LEU A 57 3.07 13.04 0.89
C LEU A 57 2.23 13.97 1.77
N PHE A 58 0.95 13.66 1.94
CA PHE A 58 0.03 14.46 2.73
C PHE A 58 0.41 14.45 4.21
N MET A 59 0.72 13.27 4.77
CA MET A 59 1.15 13.14 6.16
C MET A 59 2.49 13.85 6.42
N GLN A 60 3.43 13.82 5.47
CA GLN A 60 4.67 14.57 5.55
C GLN A 60 4.42 16.08 5.52
N LYS A 61 3.58 16.55 4.58
CA LYS A 61 3.24 17.98 4.45
C LYS A 61 2.57 18.54 5.72
N LEU A 62 1.78 17.72 6.41
CA LEU A 62 1.13 18.11 7.66
C LEU A 62 2.02 17.92 8.91
N ASN A 63 3.28 17.49 8.75
CA ASN A 63 4.18 17.12 9.85
C ASN A 63 3.61 16.05 10.80
N VAL A 64 2.74 15.18 10.29
CA VAL A 64 2.09 14.09 11.07
C VAL A 64 2.88 12.77 10.95
N GLY A 65 3.95 12.75 10.14
CA GLY A 65 4.67 11.52 9.80
C GLY A 65 6.19 11.65 9.80
N GLU A 66 6.83 11.42 10.94
CA GLU A 66 8.25 11.06 10.99
C GLU A 66 8.36 9.53 11.00
N PHE A 67 8.28 8.90 9.81
CA PHE A 67 8.16 7.44 9.66
C PHE A 67 9.45 6.67 9.97
N ILE A 68 10.60 7.31 9.72
CA ILE A 68 11.92 6.83 10.11
C ILE A 68 12.53 7.89 11.02
N LYS A 69 12.86 7.50 12.25
CA LYS A 69 13.52 8.37 13.24
C LYS A 69 14.70 7.64 13.82
N ASN A 70 15.88 8.29 13.87
CA ASN A 70 17.11 7.69 14.39
C ASN A 70 17.34 6.29 13.84
N GLN A 71 17.28 6.12 12.51
CA GLN A 71 17.63 4.84 11.90
C GLN A 71 16.68 3.69 12.34
N ARG A 72 15.45 4.01 12.73
CA ARG A 72 14.44 3.04 13.16
C ARG A 72 13.08 3.45 12.66
N LEU A 73 12.27 2.44 12.32
CA LEU A 73 10.87 2.66 11.94
C LEU A 73 10.10 3.15 13.17
N ASN A 74 9.47 4.30 13.04
CA ASN A 74 8.70 4.90 14.10
C ASN A 74 7.27 4.35 14.07
N TYR A 75 7.03 3.25 14.78
CA TYR A 75 5.73 2.56 14.83
C TYR A 75 4.56 3.49 15.17
N ARG A 76 4.81 4.56 15.96
CA ARG A 76 3.80 5.55 16.33
C ARG A 76 3.24 6.32 15.13
N HIS A 77 4.03 6.55 14.09
CA HIS A 77 3.58 7.21 12.86
C HIS A 77 3.28 6.21 11.73
N PHE A 78 3.92 5.03 11.77
CA PHE A 78 3.76 4.04 10.72
C PHE A 78 2.43 3.28 10.81
N VAL A 79 1.95 2.95 12.02
CA VAL A 79 0.63 2.30 12.17
C VAL A 79 -0.50 3.23 11.68
N PRO A 80 -0.55 4.52 12.07
CA PRO A 80 -1.50 5.46 11.47
C PRO A 80 -1.39 5.57 9.95
N LEU A 81 -0.17 5.55 9.40
CA LEU A 81 0.04 5.53 7.95
C LEU A 81 -0.63 4.32 7.30
N ILE A 82 -0.46 3.11 7.85
CA ILE A 82 -1.10 1.90 7.33
C ILE A 82 -2.62 2.05 7.34
N VAL A 83 -3.19 2.50 8.46
CA VAL A 83 -4.64 2.64 8.60
C VAL A 83 -5.20 3.66 7.61
N ILE A 84 -4.61 4.86 7.54
CA ILE A 84 -5.05 5.92 6.63
C ILE A 84 -4.89 5.46 5.18
N ALA A 85 -3.74 4.90 4.80
CA ALA A 85 -3.51 4.43 3.44
C ALA A 85 -4.48 3.32 3.03
N SER A 86 -4.77 2.37 3.91
CA SER A 86 -5.72 1.27 3.64
C SER A 86 -7.15 1.79 3.48
N LEU A 87 -7.57 2.71 4.35
CA LEU A 87 -8.89 3.36 4.26
C LEU A 87 -9.01 4.19 2.98
N THR A 88 -8.06 5.08 2.71
CA THR A 88 -8.10 5.95 1.53
C THR A 88 -8.06 5.13 0.25
N THR A 89 -7.21 4.10 0.17
CA THR A 89 -7.13 3.24 -1.02
C THR A 89 -8.46 2.52 -1.25
N THR A 90 -9.05 1.94 -0.20
CA THR A 90 -10.34 1.24 -0.33
C THR A 90 -11.46 2.21 -0.70
N LEU A 91 -11.53 3.38 -0.07
CA LEU A 91 -12.52 4.40 -0.42
C LEU A 91 -12.37 4.88 -1.87
N THR A 92 -11.15 5.10 -2.35
CA THR A 92 -10.90 5.47 -3.74
C THR A 92 -11.34 4.38 -4.71
N LYS A 93 -11.06 3.10 -4.41
CA LYS A 93 -11.56 1.99 -5.22
C LYS A 93 -13.07 1.93 -5.25
N VAL A 94 -13.71 2.03 -4.08
CA VAL A 94 -15.17 2.01 -3.99
C VAL A 94 -15.77 3.17 -4.80
N ALA A 95 -15.21 4.37 -4.69
CA ALA A 95 -15.70 5.54 -5.42
C ALA A 95 -15.51 5.47 -6.94
N LEU A 96 -14.44 4.82 -7.42
CA LEU A 96 -14.08 4.80 -8.84
C LEU A 96 -14.48 3.52 -9.59
N LEU A 97 -14.65 2.41 -8.89
CA LEU A 97 -14.85 1.09 -9.50
C LEU A 97 -16.25 0.51 -9.28
N TYR A 98 -17.04 1.02 -8.32
CA TYR A 98 -18.35 0.47 -8.01
C TYR A 98 -19.45 1.51 -8.23
N ALA A 99 -20.54 1.06 -8.87
CA ALA A 99 -21.74 1.88 -9.02
C ALA A 99 -22.46 2.04 -7.66
N PRO A 100 -23.20 3.14 -7.42
CA PRO A 100 -23.94 3.36 -6.17
C PRO A 100 -24.90 2.22 -5.81
N GLU A 101 -25.47 1.55 -6.80
CA GLU A 101 -26.39 0.41 -6.63
C GLU A 101 -25.69 -0.84 -6.10
N GLN A 102 -24.38 -0.98 -6.32
CA GLN A 102 -23.56 -2.12 -5.90
C GLN A 102 -22.97 -1.96 -4.49
N PHE A 103 -23.26 -0.84 -3.82
CA PHE A 103 -22.62 -0.44 -2.57
C PHE A 103 -23.01 -1.32 -1.38
N SER A 104 -24.20 -1.92 -1.38
CA SER A 104 -24.65 -2.82 -0.31
C SER A 104 -23.82 -4.12 -0.26
N ALA A 105 -23.55 -4.72 -1.42
CA ALA A 105 -22.56 -5.79 -1.56
C ALA A 105 -21.14 -5.25 -1.27
N GLY A 106 -20.84 -4.04 -1.74
CA GLY A 106 -19.61 -3.32 -1.47
C GLY A 106 -19.26 -3.14 0.00
N LYS A 107 -20.22 -3.15 0.94
CA LYS A 107 -19.97 -3.01 2.39
C LYS A 107 -19.17 -4.18 2.99
N VAL A 108 -19.50 -5.41 2.61
CA VAL A 108 -18.78 -6.61 3.08
C VAL A 108 -17.38 -6.68 2.45
N TYR A 109 -17.29 -6.30 1.17
CA TYR A 109 -16.00 -6.15 0.49
C TYR A 109 -15.15 -5.06 1.14
N PHE A 110 -15.72 -3.89 1.44
CA PHE A 110 -15.01 -2.78 2.09
C PHE A 110 -14.38 -3.20 3.41
N GLN A 111 -15.14 -3.85 4.29
CA GLN A 111 -14.63 -4.31 5.57
C GLN A 111 -13.51 -5.34 5.39
N SER A 112 -13.69 -6.31 4.48
CA SER A 112 -12.70 -7.36 4.24
C SER A 112 -11.42 -6.81 3.62
N TYR A 113 -11.52 -5.85 2.70
CA TYR A 113 -10.36 -5.18 2.07
C TYR A 113 -9.57 -4.34 3.07
N VAL A 114 -10.26 -3.49 3.85
CA VAL A 114 -9.57 -2.64 4.85
C VAL A 114 -8.92 -3.49 5.92
N GLN A 115 -9.62 -4.50 6.46
CA GLN A 115 -9.06 -5.39 7.46
C GLN A 115 -7.89 -6.21 6.90
N GLY A 116 -8.03 -6.76 5.70
CA GLY A 116 -6.98 -7.52 5.01
C GLY A 116 -5.75 -6.66 4.73
N ASP A 117 -5.93 -5.43 4.25
CA ASP A 117 -4.82 -4.51 3.99
C ASP A 117 -4.08 -4.09 5.27
N ILE A 118 -4.81 -3.78 6.35
CA ILE A 118 -4.21 -3.40 7.63
C ILE A 118 -3.45 -4.59 8.23
N VAL A 119 -4.11 -5.75 8.39
CA VAL A 119 -3.51 -6.94 8.99
C VAL A 119 -2.33 -7.41 8.14
N GLY A 120 -2.52 -7.52 6.81
CA GLY A 120 -1.47 -7.92 5.88
C GLY A 120 -0.30 -6.94 5.87
N ALA A 121 -0.55 -5.62 5.95
CA ALA A 121 0.52 -4.65 6.04
C ALA A 121 1.34 -4.78 7.32
N ILE A 122 0.67 -4.85 8.47
CA ILE A 122 1.33 -5.02 9.77
C ILE A 122 2.16 -6.30 9.76
N THR A 123 1.58 -7.43 9.37
CA THR A 123 2.27 -8.73 9.30
C THR A 123 3.48 -8.67 8.37
N PHE A 124 3.32 -8.13 7.15
CA PHE A 124 4.42 -8.02 6.20
C PHE A 124 5.59 -7.20 6.77
N ILE A 125 5.30 -6.05 7.37
CA ILE A 125 6.33 -5.16 7.91
C ILE A 125 7.05 -5.80 9.09
N VAL A 126 6.31 -6.41 10.02
CA VAL A 126 6.90 -7.12 11.16
C VAL A 126 7.84 -8.23 10.68
N ILE A 127 7.41 -9.03 9.69
CA ILE A 127 8.23 -10.10 9.12
C ILE A 127 9.48 -9.54 8.44
N VAL A 128 9.35 -8.51 7.60
CA VAL A 128 10.50 -7.91 6.93
C VAL A 128 11.49 -7.32 7.93
N PHE A 129 11.01 -6.60 8.96
CA PHE A 129 11.89 -6.06 9.99
C PHE A 129 12.54 -7.14 10.85
N PHE A 130 11.88 -8.28 11.04
CA PHE A 130 12.45 -9.40 11.79
C PHE A 130 13.55 -10.12 10.97
N ILE A 131 13.26 -10.44 9.70
CA ILE A 131 14.16 -11.19 8.82
C ILE A 131 15.30 -10.32 8.31
N ALA A 132 15.00 -9.13 7.80
CA ALA A 132 15.96 -8.27 7.12
C ALA A 132 16.71 -7.33 8.08
N LYS A 133 16.46 -7.40 9.40
CA LYS A 133 17.14 -6.56 10.41
C LYS A 133 18.66 -6.47 10.21
N PRO A 134 19.40 -7.58 10.04
CA PRO A 134 20.86 -7.53 9.91
C PRO A 134 21.29 -6.76 8.67
N THR A 135 20.62 -7.01 7.55
CA THR A 135 20.90 -6.38 6.25
C THR A 135 20.52 -4.90 6.23
N LEU A 136 19.40 -4.52 6.85
CA LEU A 136 18.94 -3.14 6.92
C LEU A 136 19.92 -2.28 7.76
N ILE A 137 20.46 -2.84 8.85
CA ILE A 137 21.50 -2.21 9.68
C ILE A 137 22.83 -2.09 8.91
N GLN A 138 23.28 -3.17 8.27
CA GLN A 138 24.54 -3.18 7.51
C GLN A 138 24.56 -2.12 6.40
N ASN A 139 23.42 -1.90 5.74
CA ASN A 139 23.29 -0.92 4.66
C ASN A 139 22.88 0.48 5.13
N LYS A 140 22.80 0.74 6.45
CA LYS A 140 22.38 2.03 7.03
C LYS A 140 21.02 2.52 6.50
N LEU A 141 20.13 1.58 6.18
CA LEU A 141 18.77 1.85 5.71
C LEU A 141 17.81 2.03 6.88
N ILE A 142 18.06 1.29 7.95
CA ILE A 142 17.61 1.61 9.31
C ILE A 142 18.90 1.75 10.11
#